data_AF-A0A7V3CTJ3-F1
#
_entry.id   AF-A0A7V3CTJ3-F1
#
_cell.length_a   1.000
_cell.length_b   1.000
_cell.length_c   1.000
_cell.angle_alpha   90.00
_cell.angle_beta   90.00
_cell.angle_gamma   90.00
#
_symmetry.space_group_name_H-M   'P 1'
#
loop_
_entity.id
_entity.type
_entity.pdbx_description
1 polymer ?
#
loop_
_entity_poly.entity_id
_entity_poly.type
_entity_poly.pdbx_seq_one_letter_code
_entity_poly.pdbx_strand_id
1 'polypeptide(L)'
;MDLIINSKTTQKYINEFYEFEKRFHDAKDYLPPDDAITSAYMFVIFHLNNNMPRKTIRYINYITKHAGQARRDIHRLAILAEMAAHFRLGNLDLFESKLNSYKKILVKQGVVFGFETELPKLLQNIFNEPDKKSHYTSLNETITQNLMEEKKEIYLQFNPFITMNQ
;
A
#
# COMPACT_ATOMS: atom_id res chain seq x y z
N MET A 1 7.08 20.13 -6.95
CA MET A 1 7.13 20.36 -5.49
C MET A 1 7.18 18.98 -4.84
N ASP A 2 8.37 18.52 -4.46
CA ASP A 2 8.59 17.19 -3.89
C ASP A 2 8.06 17.13 -2.46
N LEU A 3 6.79 16.74 -2.31
CA LEU A 3 6.24 16.34 -1.02
C LEU A 3 6.79 14.96 -0.66
N ILE A 4 8.03 14.97 -0.17
CA ILE A 4 8.50 13.95 0.77
C ILE A 4 7.44 13.95 1.89
N ILE A 5 6.74 12.84 2.08
CA ILE A 5 5.94 12.58 3.28
C ILE A 5 6.95 12.46 4.43
N ASN A 6 7.43 13.61 4.89
CA ASN A 6 8.33 13.74 6.00
C ASN A 6 7.50 13.47 7.25
N SER A 7 7.95 12.52 8.08
CA SER A 7 7.26 12.09 9.31
C SER A 7 6.93 13.25 10.26
N LYS A 8 7.66 14.38 10.17
CA LYS A 8 7.38 15.60 10.92
C LYS A 8 6.14 16.36 10.43
N THR A 9 5.82 16.29 9.14
CA THR A 9 4.64 16.94 8.56
C THR A 9 3.37 16.14 8.84
N THR A 10 3.48 14.81 8.92
CA THR A 10 2.38 13.87 9.18
C THR A 10 1.70 14.12 10.53
N GLN A 11 2.46 14.52 11.55
CA GLN A 11 1.91 14.83 12.88
C GLN A 11 0.97 16.05 12.87
N LYS A 12 1.24 17.03 12.01
CA LYS A 12 0.47 18.28 11.94
C LYS A 12 -0.94 18.08 11.40
N TYR A 13 -1.13 17.11 10.51
CA TYR A 13 -2.37 16.91 9.77
C TYR A 13 -3.12 15.62 10.15
N ILE A 14 -2.71 14.97 11.24
CA ILE A 14 -3.28 13.69 11.69
C ILE A 14 -4.79 13.79 11.99
N ASN A 15 -5.22 14.90 12.59
CA ASN A 15 -6.63 15.13 12.94
C ASN A 15 -7.49 15.35 11.68
N GLU A 16 -7.00 16.15 10.74
CA GLU A 16 -7.67 16.38 9.46
C GLU A 16 -7.79 15.10 8.64
N PHE A 17 -6.77 14.24 8.70
CA PHE A 17 -6.81 12.93 8.08
C PHE A 17 -7.88 12.02 8.70
N TYR A 18 -8.03 12.01 10.02
CA TYR A 18 -9.08 11.24 10.70
C TYR A 18 -10.48 11.75 10.41
N GLU A 19 -10.67 13.07 10.31
CA GLU A 19 -11.93 13.66 9.86
C GLU A 19 -12.24 13.26 8.41
N PHE A 20 -11.24 13.25 7.53
CA PHE A 20 -11.39 12.75 6.16
C PHE A 20 -11.74 11.25 6.14
N GLU A 21 -11.09 10.43 6.96
CA GLU A 21 -11.38 9.00 7.11
C GLU A 21 -12.82 8.75 7.55
N LYS A 22 -13.33 9.55 8.49
CA LYS A 22 -14.71 9.48 8.95
C LYS A 22 -15.68 9.85 7.83
N ARG A 23 -15.46 10.98 7.15
CA ARG A 23 -16.28 11.41 6.01
C ARG A 23 -16.30 10.36 4.89
N PHE A 24 -15.15 9.74 4.62
CA PHE A 24 -15.06 8.64 3.66
C PHE A 24 -15.94 7.46 4.11
N HIS A 25 -15.90 7.05 5.38
CA HIS A 25 -16.75 5.97 5.87
C HIS A 25 -18.25 6.27 5.73
N ASP A 26 -18.65 7.52 5.91
CA ASP A 26 -20.04 7.95 5.79
C ASP A 26 -20.51 8.00 4.32
N ALA A 27 -19.60 8.28 3.39
CA ALA A 27 -19.92 8.55 1.98
C ALA A 27 -19.54 7.43 0.98
N LYS A 28 -18.67 6.49 1.36
CA LYS A 28 -18.03 5.54 0.42
C LYS A 28 -18.98 4.74 -0.48
N ASP A 29 -20.18 4.42 0.01
CA ASP A 29 -21.16 3.61 -0.72
C ASP A 29 -21.87 4.42 -1.83
N TYR A 30 -21.72 5.75 -1.82
CA TYR A 30 -22.24 6.68 -2.81
C TYR A 30 -21.17 7.23 -3.76
N LEU A 31 -19.88 6.94 -3.48
CA LEU A 31 -18.79 7.38 -4.33
C LEU A 31 -18.70 6.51 -5.59
N PRO A 32 -18.21 7.07 -6.72
CA PRO A 32 -17.78 6.26 -7.85
C PRO A 32 -16.78 5.18 -7.38
N PRO A 33 -16.87 3.93 -7.89
CA PRO A 33 -16.03 2.83 -7.41
C PRO A 33 -14.53 3.13 -7.45
N ASP A 34 -14.05 3.76 -8.53
CA ASP A 34 -12.64 4.12 -8.68
C ASP A 34 -12.20 5.15 -7.63
N ASP A 35 -13.02 6.15 -7.32
CA ASP A 35 -12.74 7.18 -6.31
C ASP A 35 -12.70 6.57 -4.90
N ALA A 36 -13.63 5.66 -4.62
CA ALA A 36 -13.70 4.96 -3.34
C ALA A 36 -12.46 4.08 -3.13
N ILE A 37 -12.02 3.37 -4.18
CA ILE A 37 -10.86 2.47 -4.15
C ILE A 37 -9.56 3.28 -4.06
N THR A 38 -9.46 4.38 -4.80
CA THR A 38 -8.28 5.27 -4.74
C THR A 38 -8.17 5.95 -3.38
N SER A 39 -9.29 6.41 -2.82
CA SER A 39 -9.34 6.95 -1.45
C SER A 39 -8.94 5.89 -0.42
N ALA A 40 -9.45 4.66 -0.55
CA ALA A 40 -9.04 3.53 0.29
C ALA A 40 -7.52 3.28 0.24
N TYR A 41 -6.91 3.40 -0.93
CA TYR A 41 -5.47 3.25 -1.09
C TYR A 41 -4.68 4.35 -0.38
N MET A 42 -5.17 5.59 -0.37
CA MET A 42 -4.53 6.66 0.40
C MET A 42 -4.53 6.36 1.91
N PHE A 43 -5.61 5.75 2.44
CA PHE A 43 -5.65 5.26 3.83
C PHE A 43 -4.66 4.12 4.08
N VAL A 44 -4.45 3.22 3.12
CA VAL A 44 -3.40 2.18 3.21
C VAL A 44 -2.03 2.80 3.42
N ILE A 45 -1.65 3.77 2.58
CA ILE A 45 -0.35 4.43 2.64
C ILE A 45 -0.18 5.21 3.96
N PHE A 46 -1.20 5.97 4.37
CA PHE A 46 -1.14 6.73 5.61
C PHE A 46 -0.98 5.82 6.84
N HIS A 47 -1.84 4.80 6.97
CA HIS A 47 -1.79 3.90 8.13
C HIS A 47 -0.52 3.06 8.14
N LEU A 48 -0.02 2.67 6.96
CA LEU A 48 1.27 1.99 6.86
C LEU A 48 2.41 2.92 7.31
N ASN A 49 2.43 4.19 6.91
CA ASN A 49 3.43 5.16 7.36
C ASN A 49 3.43 5.38 8.87
N ASN A 50 2.25 5.39 9.49
CA ASN A 50 2.09 5.59 10.92
C ASN A 50 2.20 4.29 11.75
N ASN A 51 2.71 3.21 11.13
CA ASN A 51 2.88 1.91 11.75
C ASN A 51 1.58 1.35 12.39
N MET A 52 0.46 1.50 11.68
CA MET A 52 -0.87 1.00 12.07
C MET A 52 -1.31 -0.17 11.17
N PRO A 53 -0.59 -1.31 11.15
CA PRO A 53 -0.78 -2.36 10.14
C PRO A 53 -2.18 -3.01 10.19
N ARG A 54 -2.86 -3.03 11.35
CA ARG A 54 -4.24 -3.53 11.44
C ARG A 54 -5.23 -2.64 10.67
N LYS A 55 -5.08 -1.32 10.77
CA LYS A 55 -5.90 -0.37 9.99
C LYS A 55 -5.55 -0.47 8.51
N THR A 56 -4.27 -0.60 8.17
CA THR A 56 -3.81 -0.84 6.79
C THR A 56 -4.53 -2.05 6.18
N ILE A 57 -4.55 -3.19 6.86
CA ILE A 57 -5.22 -4.42 6.38
C ILE A 57 -6.73 -4.20 6.14
N ARG A 58 -7.40 -3.41 6.98
CA ARG A 58 -8.84 -3.11 6.80
C ARG A 58 -9.11 -2.48 5.43
N TYR A 59 -8.28 -1.52 5.01
CA TYR A 59 -8.43 -0.86 3.72
C TYR A 59 -7.95 -1.72 2.56
N ILE A 60 -6.92 -2.53 2.75
CA ILE A 60 -6.50 -3.53 1.75
C ILE A 60 -7.64 -4.50 1.46
N ASN A 61 -8.30 -5.04 2.49
CA ASN A 61 -9.44 -5.94 2.34
C ASN A 61 -10.61 -5.26 1.61
N TYR A 62 -10.81 -3.95 1.83
CA TYR A 62 -11.78 -3.19 1.07
C TYR A 62 -11.42 -3.13 -0.43
N ILE A 63 -10.17 -2.79 -0.76
CA ILE A 63 -9.68 -2.70 -2.14
C ILE A 63 -9.75 -4.07 -2.85
N THR A 64 -9.30 -5.14 -2.18
CA THR A 64 -9.25 -6.48 -2.78
C THR A 64 -10.63 -7.10 -2.96
N LYS A 65 -11.59 -6.81 -2.06
CA LYS A 65 -12.99 -7.20 -2.23
C LYS A 65 -13.62 -6.57 -3.48
N HIS A 66 -13.16 -5.39 -3.89
CA HIS A 66 -13.63 -4.69 -5.08
C HIS A 66 -12.66 -4.80 -6.26
N ALA A 67 -11.81 -5.84 -6.31
CA ALA A 67 -10.77 -5.99 -7.32
C ALA A 67 -11.27 -5.98 -8.78
N GLY A 68 -12.54 -6.35 -9.03
CA GLY A 68 -13.15 -6.28 -10.36
C GLY A 68 -13.54 -4.86 -10.81
N GLN A 69 -13.66 -3.94 -9.86
CA GLN A 69 -13.92 -2.51 -10.08
C GLN A 69 -12.65 -1.68 -9.86
N ALA A 70 -11.65 -2.23 -9.16
CA ALA A 70 -10.40 -1.56 -8.91
C ALA A 70 -9.57 -1.44 -10.18
N ARG A 71 -8.97 -0.26 -10.36
CA ARG A 71 -7.83 -0.13 -11.25
C ARG A 71 -6.74 -1.15 -10.87
N ARG A 72 -6.22 -1.84 -11.88
CA ARG A 72 -5.27 -2.95 -11.68
C ARG A 72 -3.99 -2.53 -10.97
N ASP A 73 -3.56 -1.28 -11.16
CA ASP A 73 -2.39 -0.69 -10.50
C ASP A 73 -2.62 -0.57 -8.98
N ILE A 74 -3.74 0.01 -8.55
CA ILE A 74 -4.10 0.14 -7.13
C ILE A 74 -4.24 -1.23 -6.47
N HIS A 75 -4.83 -2.20 -7.16
CA HIS A 75 -4.95 -3.56 -6.64
C HIS A 75 -3.57 -4.20 -6.36
N ARG A 76 -2.62 -4.06 -7.28
CA ARG A 76 -1.25 -4.57 -7.09
C ARG A 76 -0.54 -3.86 -5.95
N LEU A 77 -0.65 -2.54 -5.88
CA LEU A 77 -0.08 -1.74 -4.79
C LEU A 77 -0.66 -2.13 -3.42
N ALA A 78 -1.96 -2.43 -3.36
CA ALA A 78 -2.60 -2.91 -2.14
C ALA A 78 -2.08 -4.29 -1.70
N ILE A 79 -1.84 -5.22 -2.63
CA ILE A 79 -1.24 -6.53 -2.31
C ILE A 79 0.19 -6.38 -1.77
N LEU A 80 0.96 -5.45 -2.34
CA LEU A 80 2.31 -5.14 -1.84
C LEU A 80 2.28 -4.57 -0.42
N ALA A 81 1.38 -3.62 -0.18
CA ALA A 81 1.16 -3.07 1.16
C ALA A 81 0.69 -4.15 2.15
N GLU A 82 -0.02 -5.17 1.69
CA GLU A 82 -0.47 -6.31 2.51
C GLU A 82 0.71 -7.11 3.05
N MET A 83 1.72 -7.36 2.21
CA MET A 83 2.96 -7.99 2.65
C MET A 83 3.66 -7.15 3.72
N ALA A 84 3.83 -5.86 3.51
CA ALA A 84 4.44 -4.98 4.52
C ALA A 84 3.66 -4.96 5.85
N ALA A 85 2.32 -4.97 5.78
CA ALA A 85 1.47 -4.98 6.97
C ALA A 85 1.58 -6.31 7.75
N HIS A 86 1.60 -7.45 7.07
CA HIS A 86 1.75 -8.76 7.73
C HIS A 86 3.14 -8.94 8.36
N PHE A 87 4.20 -8.45 7.69
CA PHE A 87 5.54 -8.45 8.25
C PHE A 87 5.59 -7.66 9.57
N ARG A 88 5.01 -6.45 9.60
CA ARG A 88 4.95 -5.60 10.81
C ARG A 88 4.11 -6.19 11.94
N LEU A 89 3.15 -7.05 11.61
CA LEU A 89 2.36 -7.79 12.60
C LEU A 89 3.08 -9.05 13.12
N GLY A 90 4.25 -9.40 12.56
CA GLY A 90 4.96 -10.64 12.88
C GLY A 90 4.25 -11.89 12.36
N ASN A 91 3.30 -11.75 11.43
CA ASN A 91 2.59 -12.89 10.84
C ASN A 91 3.31 -13.38 9.58
N LEU A 92 4.38 -14.14 9.78
CA LEU A 92 5.23 -14.63 8.69
C LEU A 92 4.52 -15.65 7.80
N ASP A 93 3.66 -16.50 8.36
CA ASP A 93 2.89 -17.49 7.57
C ASP A 93 1.98 -16.80 6.54
N LEU A 94 1.24 -15.75 6.96
CA LEU A 94 0.43 -14.98 6.03
C LEU A 94 1.29 -14.19 5.05
N PHE A 95 2.42 -13.63 5.50
CA PHE A 95 3.36 -12.96 4.63
C PHE A 95 3.82 -13.86 3.48
N GLU A 96 4.27 -15.08 3.79
CA GLU A 96 4.70 -16.08 2.81
C GLU A 96 3.55 -16.49 1.87
N SER A 97 2.36 -16.70 2.41
CA SER A 97 1.18 -17.00 1.59
C SER A 97 0.86 -15.88 0.59
N LYS A 98 1.01 -14.62 0.99
CA LYS A 98 0.79 -13.46 0.10
C LYS A 98 1.90 -13.32 -0.94
N LEU A 99 3.14 -13.57 -0.53
CA LEU A 99 4.31 -13.57 -1.39
C LEU A 99 4.22 -14.62 -2.51
N ASN A 100 3.75 -15.83 -2.18
CA ASN A 100 3.47 -16.88 -3.17
C ASN A 100 2.36 -16.50 -4.16
N SER A 101 1.34 -15.80 -3.68
CA SER A 101 0.26 -15.27 -4.54
C SER A 101 0.79 -14.18 -5.47
N TYR A 102 1.66 -13.30 -4.96
CA TYR A 102 2.27 -12.21 -5.72
C TYR A 102 3.22 -12.71 -6.82
N LYS A 103 4.01 -13.76 -6.54
CA LYS A 103 4.87 -14.42 -7.55
C LYS A 103 4.09 -14.83 -8.80
N LYS A 104 2.87 -15.37 -8.63
CA LYS A 104 2.00 -15.76 -9.74
C LYS A 104 1.50 -14.57 -10.56
N ILE A 105 1.34 -13.40 -9.94
CA ILE A 105 0.91 -12.16 -10.60
C ILE A 105 2.04 -11.59 -11.45
N LEU A 106 3.26 -11.50 -10.90
CA LEU A 106 4.45 -11.01 -11.62
C LEU A 106 4.72 -11.81 -12.91
N VAL A 107 4.66 -13.14 -12.82
CA VAL A 107 4.94 -14.03 -13.97
C VAL A 107 3.91 -13.89 -15.09
N LYS A 108 2.65 -13.57 -14.76
CA LYS A 108 1.54 -13.57 -15.74
C LYS A 108 1.36 -12.26 -16.49
N GLN A 109 1.76 -11.12 -15.93
CA GLN A 109 1.29 -9.82 -16.42
C GLN A 109 2.40 -8.82 -16.75
N GLY A 110 3.66 -9.23 -16.70
CA GLY A 110 4.80 -8.35 -16.93
C GLY A 110 4.98 -7.29 -15.84
N VAL A 111 6.13 -6.61 -15.88
CA VAL A 111 6.51 -5.53 -14.97
C VAL A 111 5.66 -4.29 -15.26
N VAL A 112 4.90 -3.83 -14.28
CA VAL A 112 4.02 -2.65 -14.35
C VAL A 112 4.57 -1.46 -13.57
N PHE A 113 5.48 -1.68 -12.62
CA PHE A 113 6.12 -0.63 -11.85
C PHE A 113 7.64 -0.82 -11.78
N GLY A 114 8.39 0.28 -11.67
CA GLY A 114 9.87 0.23 -11.63
C GLY A 114 10.40 -0.67 -10.51
N PHE A 115 9.77 -0.63 -9.34
CA PHE A 115 10.14 -1.47 -8.20
C PHE A 115 9.83 -2.96 -8.40
N GLU A 116 8.91 -3.32 -9.31
CA GLU A 116 8.62 -4.73 -9.64
C GLU A 116 9.82 -5.41 -10.33
N THR A 117 10.84 -4.65 -10.76
CA THR A 117 12.10 -5.20 -11.29
C THR A 117 13.05 -5.70 -10.19
N GLU A 118 13.03 -5.08 -8.99
CA GLU A 118 13.90 -5.44 -7.87
C GLU A 118 13.29 -6.55 -7.01
N LEU A 119 11.95 -6.62 -6.97
CA LEU A 119 11.21 -7.62 -6.20
C LEU A 119 11.62 -9.06 -6.51
N PRO A 120 11.76 -9.52 -7.77
CA PRO A 120 12.17 -10.89 -8.07
C PRO A 120 13.46 -11.31 -7.39
N LYS A 121 14.46 -10.42 -7.33
CA LYS A 121 15.75 -10.69 -6.68
C LYS A 121 15.60 -10.81 -5.17
N LEU A 122 14.86 -9.90 -4.55
CA LEU A 122 14.60 -9.93 -3.11
C LEU A 122 13.78 -11.16 -2.70
N LEU A 123 12.79 -11.53 -3.51
CA LEU A 123 12.00 -12.75 -3.35
C LEU A 123 12.87 -14.00 -3.48
N GLN A 124 13.80 -14.02 -4.43
CA GLN A 124 14.70 -15.16 -4.63
C GLN A 124 15.65 -15.35 -3.45
N ASN A 125 16.11 -14.28 -2.80
CA ASN A 125 16.90 -14.39 -1.57
C ASN A 125 16.11 -15.08 -0.45
N ILE A 126 14.82 -14.76 -0.30
CA ILE A 126 13.94 -15.43 0.68
C ILE A 126 13.72 -16.89 0.30
N PHE A 127 13.47 -17.20 -0.97
CA PHE A 127 13.25 -18.58 -1.40
C PHE A 127 14.48 -19.47 -1.24
N ASN A 128 15.68 -18.90 -1.39
CA ASN A 128 16.94 -19.64 -1.24
C ASN A 128 17.33 -19.80 0.24
N GLU A 129 17.06 -18.80 1.08
CA GLU A 129 17.42 -18.79 2.51
C GLU A 129 16.21 -18.34 3.36
N PRO A 130 15.15 -19.17 3.50
CA PRO A 130 13.90 -18.79 4.15
C PRO A 130 14.02 -18.55 5.66
N ASP A 131 15.03 -19.14 6.32
CA ASP A 131 15.28 -18.96 7.76
C ASP A 131 15.92 -17.61 8.09
N LYS A 132 16.38 -16.87 7.07
CA LYS A 132 17.19 -15.67 7.26
C LYS A 132 16.32 -14.42 7.30
N LYS A 133 15.99 -14.01 8.52
CA LYS A 133 15.16 -12.82 8.82
C LYS A 133 15.58 -11.55 8.08
N SER A 134 16.88 -11.33 7.84
CA SER A 134 17.35 -10.13 7.14
C SER A 134 16.77 -9.99 5.73
N HIS A 135 16.46 -11.09 5.04
CA HIS A 135 15.87 -11.04 3.70
C HIS A 135 14.44 -10.48 3.71
N TYR A 136 13.65 -10.84 4.73
CA TYR A 136 12.31 -10.31 4.93
C TYR A 136 12.35 -8.83 5.32
N THR A 137 13.30 -8.44 6.16
CA THR A 137 13.52 -7.03 6.52
C THR A 137 13.83 -6.20 5.28
N SER A 138 14.81 -6.62 4.47
CA SER A 138 15.17 -5.91 3.23
C SER A 138 14.00 -5.83 2.25
N LEU A 139 13.24 -6.92 2.08
CA LEU A 139 12.05 -6.91 1.24
C LEU A 139 10.99 -5.91 1.75
N ASN A 140 10.72 -5.90 3.05
CA ASN A 140 9.75 -4.97 3.63
C ASN A 140 10.20 -3.51 3.53
N GLU A 141 11.50 -3.23 3.72
CA GLU A 141 12.08 -1.90 3.58
C GLU A 141 11.94 -1.42 2.13
N THR A 142 12.35 -2.22 1.15
CA THR A 142 12.21 -1.90 -0.27
C THR A 142 10.75 -1.70 -0.67
N ILE A 143 9.83 -2.58 -0.24
CA ILE A 143 8.39 -2.42 -0.50
C ILE A 143 7.89 -1.11 0.12
N THR A 144 8.21 -0.86 1.38
CA THR A 144 7.75 0.35 2.08
C THR A 144 8.27 1.59 1.36
N GLN A 145 9.57 1.67 1.08
CA GLN A 145 10.17 2.81 0.40
C GLN A 145 9.52 3.07 -0.96
N ASN A 146 9.39 2.03 -1.80
CA ASN A 146 8.80 2.18 -3.13
C ASN A 146 7.32 2.58 -3.09
N LEU A 147 6.55 2.05 -2.14
CA LEU A 147 5.16 2.49 -1.91
C LEU A 147 5.08 3.97 -1.54
N MET A 148 6.08 4.50 -0.81
CA MET A 148 6.12 5.91 -0.42
C MET A 148 6.63 6.84 -1.53
N GLU A 149 7.44 6.32 -2.44
CA GLU A 149 7.98 7.08 -3.58
C GLU A 149 7.06 7.06 -4.81
N GLU A 150 6.00 6.25 -4.81
CA GLU A 150 5.01 6.18 -5.89
C GLU A 150 4.23 7.50 -6.03
N LYS A 151 4.57 8.29 -7.06
CA LYS A 151 4.07 9.68 -7.29
C LYS A 151 3.14 9.83 -8.50
N LYS A 152 2.44 8.78 -8.94
CA LYS A 152 1.52 8.89 -10.07
C LYS A 152 0.46 9.99 -9.83
N GLU A 153 0.41 10.97 -10.74
CA GLU A 153 -0.42 12.19 -10.60
C GLU A 153 -1.91 11.90 -10.40
N ILE A 154 -2.40 10.84 -11.03
CA ILE A 154 -3.76 10.30 -10.89
C ILE A 154 -4.19 10.04 -9.43
N TYR A 155 -3.26 9.82 -8.51
CA TYR A 155 -3.54 9.61 -7.10
C TYR A 155 -3.58 10.92 -6.30
N LEU A 156 -3.00 12.00 -6.84
CA LEU A 156 -2.84 13.29 -6.16
C LEU A 156 -4.17 14.04 -6.00
N GLN A 157 -5.09 13.92 -6.95
CA GLN A 157 -6.42 14.54 -6.88
C GLN A 157 -7.29 13.99 -5.72
N PHE A 158 -6.96 12.80 -5.23
CA PHE A 158 -7.63 12.15 -4.11
C PHE A 158 -6.80 12.21 -2.82
N ASN A 159 -5.68 12.95 -2.85
CA ASN A 159 -4.86 13.19 -1.69
C ASN A 159 -5.46 14.35 -0.87
N PRO A 160 -5.95 14.10 0.36
CA PRO A 160 -6.61 15.12 1.16
C PRO A 160 -5.72 16.35 1.42
N PHE A 161 -4.39 16.21 1.35
CA PHE A 161 -3.45 17.31 1.61
C PHE A 161 -3.20 18.23 0.41
N ILE A 162 -3.62 17.83 -0.80
CA ILE A 162 -3.52 18.66 -2.02
C ILE A 162 -4.78 19.50 -2.19
N THR A 163 -5.96 18.94 -1.88
CA THR A 163 -7.25 19.65 -1.91
C THR A 163 -7.44 20.69 -0.81
N MET A 164 -6.61 20.69 0.25
CA MET A 164 -6.69 21.66 1.35
C MET A 164 -5.80 22.91 1.15
N ASN A 165 -4.98 22.94 0.10
CA ASN A 165 -4.10 24.07 -0.24
C ASN A 165 -4.54 24.78 -1.54
N GLN A 166 -5.73 24.47 -2.05
CA GLN A 166 -6.42 25.18 -3.14
C GLN A 166 -7.60 25.95 -2.55
#